data_AF-A0A810QIY4-F1
#
_entry.id   AF-A0A810QIY4-F1
#
_cell.length_a   1.000
_cell.length_b   1.000
_cell.length_c   1.000
_cell.angle_alpha   90.00
_cell.angle_beta   90.00
_cell.angle_gamma   90.00
#
_symmetry.space_group_name_H-M   'P 1'
#
loop_
_entity.id
_entity.type
_entity.pdbx_description
1 polymer ?
#
loop_
_entity_poly.entity_id
_entity_poly.type
_entity_poly.pdbx_seq_one_letter_code
_entity_poly.pdbx_strand_id
1 'polypeptide(L)'
;MTAERRALLGDHEAAKRLTDAGVLVPCMCGRTPKEHGPEDWKPTFYDPDSGGDPVSIECECGINFSIWSYDYYKTRLAWNTRTPILSAEELQRLEENT
;
A
#
# COMPACT_ATOMS: atom_id res chain seq x y z
N MET A 1 -13.65 -5.01 15.11
CA MET A 1 -13.18 -4.89 13.70
C MET A 1 -11.66 -4.87 13.67
N THR A 2 -11.00 -5.59 12.74
CA THR A 2 -9.52 -5.62 12.62
C THR A 2 -8.96 -4.29 12.10
N ALA A 3 -7.68 -4.01 12.34
CA ALA A 3 -7.01 -2.80 11.83
C ALA A 3 -7.01 -2.75 10.29
N GLU A 4 -6.79 -3.89 9.63
CA GLU A 4 -6.87 -4.02 8.17
C GLU A 4 -8.26 -3.62 7.64
N ARG A 5 -9.32 -4.10 8.30
CA ARG A 5 -10.69 -3.77 7.90
C ARG A 5 -11.02 -2.31 8.15
N ARG A 6 -10.52 -1.70 9.25
CA ARG A 6 -10.65 -0.25 9.48
C ARG A 6 -9.94 0.56 8.38
N ALA A 7 -8.71 0.21 8.04
CA ALA A 7 -7.94 0.89 7.00
C ALA A 7 -8.63 0.80 5.62
N LEU A 8 -9.12 -0.39 5.23
CA LEU A 8 -9.88 -0.57 3.98
C LEU A 8 -11.18 0.25 3.91
N LEU A 9 -11.72 0.65 5.07
CA LEU A 9 -12.93 1.44 5.18
C LEU A 9 -12.63 2.94 5.30
N GLY A 10 -11.36 3.36 5.37
CA GLY A 10 -10.95 4.77 5.37
C GLY A 10 -10.39 5.31 6.68
N ASP A 11 -10.19 4.49 7.71
CA ASP A 11 -9.52 4.91 8.95
C ASP A 11 -8.02 5.16 8.66
N HIS A 12 -7.67 6.44 8.49
CA HIS A 12 -6.30 6.87 8.19
C HIS A 12 -5.31 6.57 9.33
N GLU A 13 -5.77 6.54 10.58
CA GLU A 13 -4.92 6.21 11.72
C GLU A 13 -4.65 4.70 11.80
N ALA A 14 -5.61 3.85 11.43
CA ALA A 14 -5.37 2.43 11.23
C ALA A 14 -4.41 2.18 10.07
N ALA A 15 -4.60 2.86 8.93
CA ALA A 15 -3.68 2.78 7.80
C ALA A 15 -2.26 3.20 8.18
N LYS A 16 -2.11 4.29 8.93
CA LYS A 16 -0.81 4.76 9.43
C LYS A 16 -0.17 3.73 10.36
N ARG A 17 -0.89 3.20 11.35
CA ARG A 17 -0.36 2.18 12.27
C ARG A 17 0.11 0.91 11.55
N LEU A 18 -0.62 0.47 10.53
CA LEU A 18 -0.21 -0.65 9.68
C LEU A 18 1.05 -0.32 8.89
N THR A 19 1.14 0.90 8.36
CA THR A 19 2.32 1.40 7.64
C THR A 19 3.55 1.48 8.55
N ASP A 20 3.39 2.03 9.76
CA ASP A 20 4.43 2.09 10.79
C ASP A 20 4.95 0.68 11.16
N ALA A 21 4.08 -0.33 11.10
CA ALA A 21 4.41 -1.74 11.31
C ALA A 21 4.97 -2.46 10.06
N GLY A 22 5.08 -1.78 8.92
CA GLY A 22 5.53 -2.37 7.65
C GLY A 22 4.52 -3.33 7.01
N VAL A 23 3.24 -3.23 7.38
CA VAL A 23 2.17 -4.12 6.90
C VAL A 23 1.41 -3.48 5.75
N LEU A 24 1.22 -4.24 4.67
CA LEU A 24 0.35 -3.87 3.55
C LEU A 24 -1.06 -4.40 3.78
N VAL A 25 -2.07 -3.54 3.61
CA VAL A 25 -3.45 -4.02 3.54
C VAL A 25 -3.64 -4.85 2.25
N PRO A 26 -4.59 -5.82 2.24
CA PRO A 26 -4.85 -6.65 1.06
C PRO A 26 -5.16 -5.83 -0.19
N CYS A 27 -4.90 -6.38 -1.37
CA CYS A 27 -5.28 -5.80 -2.65
C CYS A 27 -6.81 -5.69 -2.79
N MET A 28 -7.29 -4.88 -3.73
CA MET A 28 -8.72 -4.72 -4.03
C MET A 28 -9.37 -6.04 -4.47
N CYS A 29 -8.59 -6.99 -4.99
CA CYS A 29 -9.05 -8.35 -5.29
C CYS A 29 -9.06 -9.30 -4.07
N GLY A 30 -8.67 -8.80 -2.89
CA GLY A 30 -8.63 -9.54 -1.61
C GLY A 30 -7.32 -10.32 -1.34
N ARG A 31 -6.41 -10.42 -2.31
CA ARG A 31 -5.12 -11.13 -2.13
C ARG A 31 -4.05 -10.25 -1.47
N THR A 32 -3.08 -10.86 -0.82
CA THR A 32 -1.90 -10.17 -0.28
C THR A 32 -1.00 -9.73 -1.43
N PRO A 33 -0.70 -8.42 -1.59
CA PRO A 33 0.23 -7.94 -2.60
C PRO A 33 1.68 -8.22 -2.19
N LYS A 34 2.59 -8.14 -3.15
CA LYS A 34 4.05 -8.18 -2.95
C LYS A 34 4.61 -6.78 -3.09
N GLU A 35 5.59 -6.46 -2.27
CA GLU A 35 6.33 -5.22 -2.35
C GLU A 35 7.69 -5.49 -2.98
N HIS A 36 8.08 -4.61 -3.88
CA HIS A 36 9.37 -4.63 -4.56
C HIS A 36 10.07 -3.30 -4.34
N GLY A 37 11.38 -3.36 -4.17
CA GLY A 37 12.20 -2.17 -3.98
C GLY A 37 13.27 -2.01 -5.05
N PRO A 38 13.99 -0.87 -5.02
CA PRO A 38 15.12 -0.64 -5.92
C PRO A 38 16.21 -1.69 -5.82
N GLU A 39 16.33 -2.40 -4.70
CA GLU A 39 17.27 -3.51 -4.49
C GLU A 39 16.91 -4.80 -5.22
N ASP A 40 15.64 -4.99 -5.61
CA ASP A 40 15.23 -6.16 -6.40
C ASP A 40 15.74 -6.06 -7.85
N TRP A 41 16.05 -4.84 -8.30
CA TRP A 41 16.58 -4.57 -9.61
C TRP A 41 18.10 -4.80 -9.68
N LYS A 42 18.56 -5.43 -10.76
CA LYS A 42 19.98 -5.71 -11.00
C LYS A 42 20.44 -5.05 -12.31
N PRO A 43 21.52 -4.24 -12.29
CA PRO A 43 22.10 -3.67 -13.50
C PRO A 43 22.42 -4.75 -14.52
N THR A 44 22.15 -4.45 -15.80
CA THR A 44 22.54 -5.31 -16.90
C THR A 44 23.67 -4.66 -17.69
N PHE A 45 24.39 -5.46 -18.49
CA PHE A 45 25.42 -4.92 -19.38
C PHE A 45 24.85 -3.88 -20.37
N TYR A 46 23.59 -4.03 -20.79
CA TYR A 46 22.93 -3.16 -21.75
C TYR A 46 22.30 -1.91 -21.12
N ASP A 47 22.07 -1.96 -19.80
CA ASP A 47 21.47 -0.89 -19.02
C ASP A 47 22.14 -0.84 -17.63
N PRO A 48 23.34 -0.24 -17.56
CA PRO A 48 24.14 -0.19 -16.35
C PRO A 48 23.77 0.95 -15.41
N ASP A 49 22.97 1.93 -15.85
CA ASP A 49 22.64 3.17 -15.12
C ASP A 49 21.14 3.43 -14.89
N SER A 50 20.24 2.53 -15.31
CA SER A 50 18.86 2.52 -14.80
C SER A 50 18.89 2.45 -13.27
N GLY A 51 18.53 3.53 -12.60
CA GLY A 51 18.76 3.78 -11.17
C GLY A 51 17.94 2.93 -10.19
N GLY A 52 17.66 1.67 -10.53
CA GLY A 52 16.69 0.82 -9.86
C GLY A 52 15.26 1.26 -10.12
N ASP A 53 14.31 0.34 -10.07
CA ASP A 53 12.90 0.72 -10.11
C ASP A 53 12.50 1.37 -8.77
N PRO A 54 11.63 2.40 -8.77
CA PRO A 54 11.02 2.89 -7.55
C PRO A 54 10.28 1.77 -6.81
N VAL A 55 10.03 1.95 -5.51
CA VAL A 55 9.25 0.98 -4.75
C VAL A 55 7.89 0.78 -5.44
N SER A 56 7.55 -0.48 -5.67
CA SER A 56 6.30 -0.89 -6.31
C SER A 56 5.57 -1.93 -5.47
N ILE A 57 4.25 -1.96 -5.59
CA ILE A 57 3.38 -2.94 -4.96
C ILE A 57 2.62 -3.65 -6.07
N GLU A 58 2.86 -4.95 -6.19
CA GLU A 58 2.34 -5.79 -7.25
C GLU A 58 1.38 -6.83 -6.70
N CYS A 59 0.35 -7.16 -7.47
CA CYS A 59 -0.57 -8.23 -7.15
C CYS A 59 -0.83 -9.10 -8.38
N GLU A 60 -0.98 -10.40 -8.16
CA GLU A 60 -1.26 -11.40 -9.20
C GLU A 60 -2.56 -11.12 -9.99
N CYS A 61 -3.42 -10.21 -9.53
CA CYS A 61 -4.57 -9.72 -10.32
C CYS A 61 -4.19 -8.73 -11.44
N GLY A 62 -2.90 -8.39 -11.59
CA GLY A 62 -2.40 -7.44 -12.58
C GLY A 62 -2.31 -6.00 -12.10
N ILE A 63 -2.52 -5.73 -10.80
CA ILE A 63 -2.23 -4.40 -10.23
C ILE A 63 -0.72 -4.26 -10.10
N ASN A 64 -0.19 -3.17 -10.66
CA ASN A 64 1.13 -2.63 -10.38
C ASN A 64 0.93 -1.19 -9.90
N PHE A 65 1.34 -0.91 -8.67
CA PHE A 65 1.20 0.38 -8.02
C PHE A 65 2.57 0.94 -7.68
N SER A 66 2.87 2.16 -8.12
CA SER A 66 4.02 2.92 -7.65
C SER A 66 3.65 4.40 -7.58
N ILE A 67 4.23 5.10 -6.62
CA ILE A 67 4.17 6.56 -6.50
C ILE A 67 5.46 7.22 -6.98
N TRP A 68 6.32 6.49 -7.70
CA TRP A 68 7.64 6.94 -8.13
C TRP A 68 8.53 7.39 -6.96
N SER A 69 8.41 6.71 -5.82
CA SER A 69 9.23 6.96 -4.64
C SER A 69 10.15 5.77 -4.36
N TYR A 70 11.38 6.06 -3.97
CA TYR A 70 12.34 5.08 -3.45
C TYR A 70 12.18 4.86 -1.94
N ASP A 71 11.15 5.47 -1.33
CA ASP A 71 10.83 5.38 0.09
C ASP A 71 9.69 4.39 0.30
N TYR A 72 10.03 3.23 0.86
CA TYR A 72 9.08 2.19 1.23
C TYR A 72 7.94 2.71 2.08
N TYR A 73 8.21 3.56 3.08
CA TYR A 73 7.17 4.06 3.96
C TYR A 73 6.14 4.88 3.19
N LYS A 74 6.59 5.77 2.30
CA LYS A 74 5.67 6.60 1.49
C LYS A 74 4.82 5.75 0.56
N THR A 75 5.41 4.75 -0.08
CA THR A 75 4.69 3.84 -0.99
C THR A 75 3.66 3.00 -0.23
N ARG A 76 4.03 2.43 0.92
CA ARG A 76 3.10 1.71 1.81
C ARG A 76 1.98 2.60 2.32
N LEU A 77 2.30 3.83 2.73
CA LEU A 77 1.30 4.78 3.21
C LEU A 77 0.27 5.06 2.12
N ALA A 78 0.73 5.40 0.92
CA ALA A 78 -0.15 5.66 -0.22
C ALA A 78 -1.03 4.46 -0.59
N TRP A 79 -0.47 3.24 -0.52
CA TRP A 79 -1.25 2.02 -0.73
C TRP A 79 -2.28 1.78 0.37
N ASN A 80 -1.91 1.96 1.63
CA ASN A 80 -2.76 1.71 2.80
C ASN A 80 -3.85 2.78 2.98
N THR A 81 -3.66 4.00 2.44
CA THR A 81 -4.64 5.09 2.44
C THR A 81 -5.34 5.28 1.10
N ARG A 82 -5.25 4.31 0.18
CA ARG A 82 -5.92 4.38 -1.13
C ARG A 82 -7.43 4.53 -0.95
N THR A 83 -8.10 5.04 -2.00
CA THR A 83 -9.51 5.48 -1.96
C THR A 83 -10.41 4.60 -1.09
N PRO A 84 -11.00 5.15 -0.03
CA PRO A 84 -11.86 4.40 0.88
C PRO A 84 -13.14 3.96 0.19
N ILE A 85 -13.69 2.83 0.65
CA ILE A 85 -14.99 2.33 0.17
C ILE A 85 -16.14 3.18 0.74
N LEU A 86 -15.91 3.84 1.87
CA LEU A 86 -16.91 4.61 2.60
C LEU A 86 -16.71 6.12 2.45
N SER A 87 -17.80 6.87 2.61
CA SER A 87 -17.74 8.30 2.90
C SER A 87 -17.23 8.56 4.33
N ALA A 88 -16.81 9.79 4.61
CA ALA A 88 -16.40 10.20 5.95
C ALA A 88 -17.50 9.97 7.00
N GLU A 89 -18.77 10.21 6.64
CA GLU A 89 -19.93 10.01 7.50
C GLU A 89 -20.18 8.52 7.79
N GLU A 90 -20.02 7.66 6.78
CA GLU A 90 -20.16 6.21 6.93
C GLU A 90 -19.05 5.61 7.80
N LEU A 91 -17.83 6.13 7.70
CA LEU A 91 -16.71 5.74 8.55
C LEU A 91 -16.93 6.15 10.01
N GLN A 92 -17.35 7.40 10.26
CA GLN A 92 -17.64 7.88 11.61
C GLN A 92 -18.69 7.01 12.31
N ARG A 93 -19.75 6.63 11.58
CA ARG A 93 -20.80 5.74 12.10
C ARG A 93 -20.29 4.34 12.47
N LEU A 94 -19.23 3.84 11.83
CA LEU A 94 -18.60 2.56 12.20
C LEU A 94 -17.76 2.69 13.47
N GLU A 95 -17.04 3.80 13.61
CA GLU A 95 -16.23 4.09 14.80
C GLU A 95 -17.10 4.22 16.06
N GLU A 96 -18.25 4.88 15.96
CA GLU A 96 -19.20 5.03 17.06
C GLU A 96 -19.86 3.72 17.51
N ASN A 97 -19.85 2.69 16.66
CA ASN A 97 -20.50 1.39 16.90
C ASN A 97 -19.51 0.26 17.27
N THR A 98 -18.23 0.55 17.48
CA THR A 98 -17.17 -0.45 17.77
C THR A 98 -16.54 -0.25 19.13
#